data_AF-A0AAE6EKZ6-F1
#
_entry.id   AF-A0AAE6EKZ6-F1
#
_cell.length_a   1.000
_cell.length_b   1.000
_cell.length_c   1.000
_cell.angle_alpha   90.00
_cell.angle_beta   90.00
_cell.angle_gamma   90.00
#
_symmetry.space_group_name_H-M   'P 1'
#
loop_
_entity.id
_entity.type
_entity.pdbx_description
1 polymer ?
#
loop_
_entity_poly.entity_id
_entity_poly.type
_entity_poly.pdbx_seq_one_letter_code
_entity_poly.pdbx_strand_id
1 'polypeptide(L)' 'MKMRSFKTLADMDHKQCRWPMASNGVKHFFCGEAVKPGKPYCTHHCKQAYVRLMVTAKNEQSGNW' A
#
# COMPACT_ATOMS: atom_id res chain seq x y z
N MET A 1 -3.28 18.48 -13.17
CA MET A 1 -3.21 17.23 -12.37
C MET A 1 -1.99 17.26 -11.47
N LYS A 2 -2.01 16.58 -10.31
CA LYS A 2 -0.80 16.40 -9.48
C LYS A 2 -0.05 15.16 -9.98
N MET A 3 1.10 15.35 -10.66
CA MET A 3 1.98 14.24 -11.00
C MET A 3 2.44 13.56 -9.71
N ARG A 4 2.26 12.23 -9.62
CA ARG A 4 2.73 11.46 -8.48
C ARG A 4 4.24 11.30 -8.60
N SER A 5 4.98 11.91 -7.69
CA SER A 5 6.44 11.79 -7.67
C SER A 5 6.82 10.36 -7.33
N PHE A 6 7.73 9.76 -8.09
CA PHE A 6 8.34 8.49 -7.74
C PHE A 6 9.74 8.74 -7.16
N LYS A 7 10.11 8.00 -6.10
CA LYS A 7 11.41 8.11 -5.42
C LYS A 7 12.06 6.73 -5.26
N THR A 8 13.38 6.64 -5.22
CA THR A 8 14.06 5.39 -4.83
C THR A 8 14.14 5.27 -3.31
N LEU A 9 14.58 4.12 -2.77
CA LEU A 9 14.85 3.99 -1.32
C LEU A 9 15.90 5.00 -0.82
N ALA A 10 16.90 5.34 -1.64
CA ALA A 10 17.97 6.25 -1.25
C ALA A 10 17.49 7.71 -1.14
N ASP A 11 16.46 8.09 -1.89
CA ASP A 11 15.92 9.45 -1.93
C ASP A 11 14.81 9.69 -0.89
N MET A 12 14.53 8.74 0.02
CA MET A 12 13.36 8.77 0.91
C MET A 12 13.69 8.93 2.40
N ASP A 13 13.09 9.93 3.01
CA ASP A 13 13.03 10.09 4.47
C ASP A 13 12.06 9.10 5.15
N HIS A 14 12.17 8.97 6.47
CA HIS A 14 11.28 8.20 7.34
C HIS A 14 9.81 8.62 7.22
N LYS A 15 9.53 9.89 6.89
CA LYS A 15 8.16 10.45 6.77
C LYS A 15 7.53 10.29 5.37
N GLN A 16 8.15 9.49 4.48
CA GLN A 16 7.69 9.30 3.09
C GLN A 16 7.08 7.92 2.84
N CYS A 17 6.07 7.87 1.97
CA CYS A 17 5.23 6.71 1.69
C CYS A 17 6.02 5.62 0.95
N ARG A 18 6.18 4.48 1.64
CA ARG A 18 6.92 3.31 1.16
C ARG A 18 6.06 2.32 0.38
N TRP A 19 5.00 2.81 -0.27
CA TRP A 19 4.22 1.96 -1.16
C TRP A 19 5.03 1.66 -2.42
N PRO A 20 5.23 0.38 -2.80
CA PRO A 20 6.03 0.02 -3.95
C PRO A 20 5.32 0.43 -5.23
N MET A 21 6.06 1.11 -6.11
CA MET A 21 5.67 1.39 -7.48
C MET A 21 6.47 0.46 -8.42
N ALA A 22 6.23 0.54 -9.72
CA ALA A 22 6.90 -0.30 -10.70
C ALA A 22 8.44 -0.25 -10.57
N SER A 23 9.11 -1.39 -10.73
CA SER A 23 10.58 -1.46 -10.80
C SER A 23 11.03 -1.45 -12.26
N ASN A 24 12.03 -0.64 -12.61
CA ASN A 24 12.64 -0.68 -13.95
C ASN A 24 13.90 -1.57 -13.96
N GLY A 25 13.68 -2.87 -13.74
CA GLY A 25 14.74 -3.87 -13.66
C GLY A 25 15.54 -3.78 -12.35
N VAL A 26 16.40 -2.75 -12.23
CA VAL A 26 17.38 -2.62 -11.13
C VAL A 26 16.94 -1.61 -10.07
N LYS A 27 16.06 -0.64 -10.37
CA LYS A 27 15.63 0.37 -9.39
C LYS A 27 14.17 0.17 -8.97
N HIS A 28 13.98 -0.09 -7.68
CA HIS A 28 12.67 -0.04 -7.03
C HIS A 28 12.26 1.41 -6.80
N PHE A 29 11.08 1.79 -7.32
CA PHE A 29 10.46 3.08 -7.05
C PHE A 29 9.37 2.98 -6.00
N PHE A 30 9.13 4.08 -5.29
CA PHE A 30 8.17 4.19 -4.20
C PHE A 30 7.37 5.50 -4.34
N CYS A 31 6.20 5.53 -3.69
CA CYS A 31 5.26 6.66 -3.78
C CYS A 31 5.81 8.00 -3.25
N GLY A 32 6.65 8.02 -2.22
CA GLY A 32 7.30 9.24 -1.74
C GLY A 32 6.39 10.33 -1.12
N GLU A 33 5.05 10.25 -1.23
CA GLU A 33 4.13 11.20 -0.59
C GLU A 33 4.22 11.16 0.95
N ALA A 34 3.75 12.20 1.64
CA ALA A 34 3.75 12.22 3.10
C ALA A 34 2.95 11.04 3.71
N VAL A 35 3.53 10.35 4.70
CA VAL A 35 2.84 9.28 5.43
C VAL A 35 1.73 9.82 6.33
N LYS A 36 0.72 9.01 6.60
CA LYS A 36 -0.17 9.26 7.74
C LYS A 36 0.59 8.99 9.05
N PRO A 37 0.44 9.82 10.10
CA PRO A 37 1.04 9.54 11.42
C PRO A 37 0.75 8.12 11.90
N GLY A 38 1.80 7.43 12.37
CA GLY A 38 1.72 6.04 12.83
C GLY A 38 1.46 5.00 11.72
N LYS A 39 1.67 5.32 10.44
CA LYS A 39 1.53 4.40 9.30
C LYS A 39 2.70 4.54 8.31
N PRO A 40 3.06 3.49 7.55
CA PRO A 40 4.15 3.53 6.56
C PRO A 40 3.75 4.13 5.20
N TYR A 41 2.47 4.49 5.01
CA TYR A 41 1.92 4.90 3.72
C TYR A 41 1.12 6.22 3.80
N CYS A 42 0.94 6.89 2.66
CA CYS A 42 0.05 8.03 2.53
C CYS A 42 -1.43 7.60 2.54
N THR A 43 -2.35 8.55 2.70
CA THR A 43 -3.81 8.30 2.80
C THR A 43 -4.36 7.45 1.65
N HIS A 44 -3.87 7.63 0.42
CA HIS A 44 -4.30 6.83 -0.74
C HIS A 44 -3.84 5.37 -0.62
N HIS A 45 -2.55 5.14 -0.42
CA HIS A 45 -2.00 3.79 -0.32
C HIS A 45 -2.40 3.07 0.99
N CYS A 46 -2.73 3.78 2.07
CA CYS A 46 -3.37 3.17 3.24
C CYS A 46 -4.72 2.53 2.90
N LYS A 47 -5.54 3.13 2.01
CA LYS A 47 -6.82 2.54 1.59
C LYS A 47 -6.63 1.25 0.78
N GLN A 48 -5.55 1.19 -0.01
CA GLN A 48 -5.18 0.01 -0.79
C GLN A 48 -4.53 -1.09 0.06
N ALA A 49 -3.67 -0.70 1.01
CA ALA A 49 -3.01 -1.63 1.95
C ALA A 49 -3.98 -2.31 2.92
N TYR A 50 -4.94 -1.55 3.44
CA TYR A 50 -5.86 -1.98 4.49
C TYR A 50 -7.26 -2.28 3.94
N VAL A 51 -7.33 -2.91 2.75
CA VAL A 51 -8.56 -3.54 2.30
C VAL A 51 -8.99 -4.57 3.35
N ARG A 52 -10.21 -4.46 3.86
CA ARG A 52 -10.75 -5.46 4.79
C ARG A 52 -10.87 -6.77 4.02
N LEU A 53 -10.31 -7.86 4.57
CA LEU A 53 -10.77 -9.19 4.21
C LEU A 53 -12.25 -9.27 4.58
N MET A 54 -13.10 -9.15 3.57
CA MET A 54 -14.51 -9.50 3.70
C MET A 54 -14.57 -11.02 3.82
N VAL A 55 -14.39 -11.52 5.04
CA VAL A 55 -14.77 -12.88 5.41
C VAL A 55 -16.25 -12.98 5.10
N THR A 56 -16.60 -13.66 4.01
CA THR A 56 -17.98 -13.96 3.69
C THR A 56 -18.49 -14.91 4.75
N ALA A 57 -19.15 -14.35 5.77
CA ALA A 57 -20.04 -15.09 6.65
C ALA A 57 -21.21 -15.62 5.82
N LYS A 58 -20.96 -16.71 5.11
CA LYS A 58 -21.99 -17.64 4.63
C LYS A 58 -22.00 -18.81 5.59
N ASN A 59 -22.67 -18.59 6.71
CA ASN A 59 -23.10 -19.63 7.62
C ASN A 59 -24.29 -20.39 7.00
N GLU A 60 -23.96 -21.27 6.06
CA GLU A 60 -24.79 -22.28 5.40
C GLU A 60 -23.83 -23.40 4.90
N GLN A 61 -24.02 -24.70 5.13
CA GLN A 61 -25.02 -25.40 5.97
C GLN A 61 -24.45 -26.79 6.39
N SER A 62 -25.29 -27.70 6.88
CA SER A 62 -25.00 -29.10 7.24
C SER A 62 -24.46 -29.99 6.10
N GLY A 63 -23.52 -30.89 6.38
CA GLY A 63 -23.20 -32.01 5.46
C GLY A 63 -21.91 -32.77 5.78
N ASN A 64 -22.05 -33.99 6.28
CA ASN A 64 -20.99 -34.97 6.49
C ASN A 64 -20.41 -35.50 5.15
N TRP A 65 -19.10 -35.36 4.94
CA TRP A 65 -18.19 -36.31 4.26
C TRP A 65 -16.75 -36.07 4.75
#